data_AF-C3X368-F1
#
_entry.id   AF-C3X368-F1
#
_cell.length_a   1.000
_cell.length_b   1.000
_cell.length_c   1.000
_cell.angle_alpha   90.00
_cell.angle_beta   90.00
_cell.angle_gamma   90.00
#
_symmetry.space_group_name_H-M   'P 1'
#
loop_
_entity.id
_entity.type
_entity.pdbx_description
1 polymer ?
#
loop_
_entity_poly.entity_id
_entity_poly.type
_entity_poly.pdbx_seq_one_letter_code
_entity_poly.pdbx_strand_id
1 'polypeptide(L)'
;MYKLKASIPEIPATVEYAVGQVLQNVTVAVEKTAQEVQTAWQAGIMKTSGVWLDYKKSAVASIQYQMQSYSSAEVFSEAESAIRIEEGFPERDLKLMLQTSKKTRATKTGKKYLVIPFRHNVPGSAALAPAMPKNIYAKAKLLSPSSVVGKATRVSATGHVVPQSKYQWGGSLPTGMAPKKKPQHATDIYAGMKRFDTSSGKAKSSSYLTYRVMMEGSSKWLVPAKPGHYVVKTLSGAMQPRLEKNLKDAIADALS
;
A
#
# COMPACT_ATOMS: atom_id res chain seq x y z
N MET A 1 -36.18 -54.49 -42.50
CA MET A 1 -35.28 -53.50 -41.87
C MET A 1 -34.94 -54.04 -40.49
N TYR A 2 -33.69 -54.45 -40.27
CA TYR A 2 -33.25 -55.05 -39.00
C TYR A 2 -32.63 -53.96 -38.11
N LYS A 3 -33.19 -53.73 -36.92
CA LYS A 3 -32.65 -52.82 -35.90
C LYS A 3 -32.13 -53.65 -34.72
N LEU A 4 -30.83 -53.59 -34.48
CA LEU A 4 -30.20 -54.12 -33.27
C LEU A 4 -30.17 -53.03 -32.20
N LYS A 5 -30.73 -53.31 -31.03
CA LYS A 5 -30.66 -52.46 -29.85
C LYS A 5 -29.81 -53.18 -28.82
N ALA A 6 -28.64 -52.66 -28.52
CA ALA A 6 -27.81 -53.11 -27.40
C ALA A 6 -28.10 -52.21 -26.21
N SER A 7 -28.50 -52.78 -25.07
CA SER A 7 -28.59 -52.08 -23.78
C SER A 7 -27.87 -52.91 -22.73
N ILE A 8 -27.12 -52.24 -21.85
CA ILE A 8 -26.58 -52.87 -20.66
C ILE A 8 -27.73 -52.94 -19.65
N PRO A 9 -28.14 -54.14 -19.20
CA PRO A 9 -29.20 -54.28 -18.21
C PRO A 9 -28.62 -53.88 -16.85
N GLU A 10 -29.00 -52.68 -16.39
CA GLU A 10 -28.75 -52.14 -15.04
C GLU A 10 -27.27 -52.07 -14.62
N ILE A 11 -26.79 -50.86 -14.37
CA ILE A 11 -25.49 -50.68 -13.71
C ILE A 11 -25.67 -51.19 -12.27
N PRO A 12 -24.84 -52.12 -11.78
CA PRO A 12 -24.95 -52.59 -10.41
C PRO A 12 -24.85 -51.42 -9.43
N ALA A 13 -25.70 -51.38 -8.41
CA ALA A 13 -25.68 -50.32 -7.38
C ALA A 13 -24.31 -50.14 -6.71
N THR A 14 -23.48 -51.20 -6.70
CA THR A 14 -22.09 -51.17 -6.24
C THR A 14 -21.18 -50.30 -7.10
N VAL A 15 -21.40 -50.29 -8.43
CA VAL A 15 -20.65 -49.44 -9.37
C VAL A 15 -21.09 -47.98 -9.23
N GLU A 16 -22.39 -47.72 -9.11
CA GLU A 16 -22.89 -46.37 -8.85
C GLU A 16 -22.37 -45.81 -7.52
N TYR A 17 -22.36 -46.63 -6.48
CA TYR A 17 -21.79 -46.29 -5.18
C TYR A 17 -20.29 -45.97 -5.27
N ALA A 18 -19.51 -46.82 -5.95
CA ALA A 18 -18.07 -46.61 -6.11
C ALA A 18 -17.75 -45.33 -6.90
N VAL A 19 -18.48 -45.05 -7.98
CA VAL A 19 -18.34 -43.80 -8.74
C VAL A 19 -18.69 -42.59 -7.87
N GLY A 20 -19.74 -42.69 -7.07
CA GLY A 20 -20.11 -41.64 -6.10
C GLY A 20 -19.00 -41.34 -5.09
N GLN A 21 -18.36 -42.39 -4.53
CA GLN A 21 -17.24 -42.24 -3.59
C GLN A 21 -16.02 -41.57 -4.24
N VAL A 22 -15.66 -41.99 -5.46
CA VAL A 22 -14.55 -41.38 -6.21
C VAL A 22 -14.82 -39.90 -6.45
N LEU A 23 -16.03 -39.53 -6.90
CA LEU A 23 -16.39 -38.13 -7.16
C LEU A 23 -16.34 -37.29 -5.88
N GLN A 24 -16.82 -37.83 -4.76
CA GLN A 24 -16.77 -37.15 -3.46
C GLN A 24 -15.32 -36.95 -2.99
N ASN A 25 -14.47 -37.97 -3.07
CA ASN A 25 -13.08 -37.89 -2.65
C ASN A 25 -12.29 -36.90 -3.51
N VAL A 26 -12.50 -36.91 -4.83
CA VAL A 26 -11.90 -35.93 -5.75
C VAL A 26 -12.35 -34.52 -5.41
N THR A 27 -13.64 -34.30 -5.13
CA THR A 27 -14.18 -32.99 -4.73
C THR A 27 -13.50 -32.47 -3.47
N VAL A 28 -13.39 -33.31 -2.43
CA VAL A 28 -12.71 -32.96 -1.17
C VAL A 28 -11.23 -32.65 -1.39
N ALA A 29 -10.54 -33.42 -2.24
CA ALA A 29 -9.13 -33.20 -2.55
C ALA A 29 -8.89 -31.89 -3.30
N VAL A 30 -9.75 -31.55 -4.25
CA VAL A 30 -9.71 -30.28 -4.99
C VAL A 30 -10.01 -29.11 -4.08
N GLU A 31 -11.05 -29.21 -3.24
CA GLU A 31 -11.39 -28.16 -2.28
C GLU A 31 -10.26 -27.91 -1.28
N LYS A 32 -9.68 -28.97 -0.71
CA LYS A 32 -8.52 -28.87 0.18
C LYS A 32 -7.34 -28.18 -0.51
N THR A 33 -7.07 -28.55 -1.76
CA THR A 33 -5.99 -27.92 -2.54
C THR A 33 -6.29 -26.44 -2.80
N ALA A 34 -7.54 -26.06 -3.08
CA ALA A 34 -7.94 -24.66 -3.25
C ALA A 34 -7.73 -23.84 -1.96
N GLN A 35 -8.09 -24.40 -0.80
CA GLN A 35 -7.83 -23.79 0.51
C GLN A 35 -6.33 -23.62 0.79
N GLU A 36 -5.51 -24.61 0.42
CA GLU A 36 -4.05 -24.53 0.52
C GLU A 36 -3.48 -23.44 -0.40
N VAL A 37 -3.95 -23.33 -1.64
CA VAL A 37 -3.56 -22.27 -2.58
C VAL A 37 -3.96 -20.90 -2.03
N GLN A 38 -5.18 -20.75 -1.53
CA GLN A 38 -5.65 -19.51 -0.89
C GLN A 38 -4.73 -19.12 0.26
N THR A 39 -4.41 -20.06 1.17
CA THR A 39 -3.54 -19.81 2.33
C THR A 39 -2.13 -19.43 1.89
N ALA A 40 -1.57 -20.12 0.89
CA ALA A 40 -0.25 -19.84 0.35
C ALA A 40 -0.19 -18.45 -0.32
N TRP A 41 -1.24 -18.06 -1.05
CA TRP A 41 -1.34 -16.75 -1.66
C TRP A 41 -1.44 -15.64 -0.61
N GLN A 42 -2.28 -15.80 0.40
CA GLN A 42 -2.38 -14.87 1.52
C GLN A 42 -1.02 -14.70 2.23
N ALA A 43 -0.33 -15.80 2.52
CA ALA A 43 1.00 -15.77 3.11
C ALA A 43 2.06 -15.11 2.20
N GLY A 44 1.99 -15.36 0.89
CA GLY A 44 2.84 -14.73 -0.12
C GLY A 44 2.68 -13.22 -0.14
N ILE A 45 1.44 -12.72 -0.15
CA ILE A 45 1.13 -11.28 -0.05
C ILE A 45 1.74 -10.68 1.20
N MET A 46 1.59 -11.34 2.36
CA MET A 46 2.11 -10.81 3.63
C MET A 46 3.64 -10.66 3.63
N LYS A 47 4.35 -11.51 2.89
CA LYS A 47 5.82 -11.48 2.75
C LYS A 47 6.35 -10.43 1.76
N THR A 48 5.50 -9.83 0.92
CA THR A 48 5.94 -8.82 -0.07
C THR A 48 6.60 -7.60 0.60
N SER A 49 7.71 -7.11 0.08
CA SER A 49 8.40 -5.94 0.64
C SER A 49 7.91 -4.64 -0.02
N GLY A 50 7.96 -3.51 0.69
CA GLY A 50 7.65 -2.21 0.09
C GLY A 50 6.17 -1.92 -0.18
N VAL A 51 5.26 -2.79 0.27
CA VAL A 51 3.80 -2.60 0.29
C VAL A 51 3.32 -2.31 1.72
N TRP A 52 2.40 -1.35 1.87
CA TRP A 52 1.83 -0.98 3.17
C TRP A 52 1.01 -2.12 3.79
N LEU A 53 1.10 -2.29 5.10
CA LEU A 53 0.45 -3.40 5.81
C LEU A 53 -1.07 -3.43 5.61
N ASP A 54 -1.74 -2.29 5.71
CA ASP A 54 -3.20 -2.22 5.55
C ASP A 54 -3.62 -2.57 4.12
N TYR A 55 -2.78 -2.22 3.13
CA TYR A 55 -3.00 -2.60 1.74
C TYR A 55 -2.88 -4.11 1.55
N LYS A 56 -1.89 -4.75 2.20
CA LYS A 56 -1.75 -6.22 2.20
C LYS A 56 -2.95 -6.89 2.88
N LYS A 57 -3.40 -6.37 4.02
CA LYS A 57 -4.57 -6.90 4.74
C LYS A 57 -5.83 -6.84 3.89
N SER A 58 -6.05 -5.73 3.18
CA SER A 58 -7.15 -5.60 2.22
C SER A 58 -7.06 -6.64 1.11
N ALA A 59 -5.86 -6.86 0.53
CA ALA A 59 -5.68 -7.87 -0.51
C ALA A 59 -5.92 -9.28 0.02
N VAL A 60 -5.35 -9.64 1.18
CA VAL A 60 -5.54 -10.95 1.85
C VAL A 60 -7.02 -11.23 2.11
N ALA A 61 -7.76 -10.25 2.63
CA ALA A 61 -9.17 -10.38 2.94
C ALA A 61 -10.06 -10.55 1.70
N SER A 62 -9.56 -10.18 0.52
CA SER A 62 -10.30 -10.30 -0.74
C SER A 62 -10.10 -11.62 -1.48
N ILE A 63 -9.13 -12.44 -1.07
CA ILE A 63 -8.87 -13.72 -1.74
C ILE A 63 -9.94 -14.72 -1.32
N GLN A 64 -10.63 -15.27 -2.30
CA GLN A 64 -11.65 -16.30 -2.13
C GLN A 64 -11.39 -17.47 -3.07
N TYR A 65 -12.06 -18.59 -2.81
CA TYR A 65 -12.09 -19.73 -3.72
C TYR A 65 -13.52 -20.16 -3.98
N GLN A 66 -13.74 -20.79 -5.13
CA GLN A 66 -15.02 -21.35 -5.53
C GLN A 66 -14.79 -22.67 -6.27
N MET A 67 -15.60 -23.69 -5.95
CA MET A 67 -15.67 -24.92 -6.75
C MET A 67 -16.40 -24.62 -8.07
N GLN A 68 -15.78 -24.96 -9.19
CA GLN A 68 -16.37 -24.85 -10.53
C GLN A 68 -16.99 -26.18 -10.98
N SER A 69 -16.42 -27.30 -10.51
CA SER A 69 -16.96 -28.65 -10.66
C SER A 69 -16.45 -29.56 -9.54
N TYR A 70 -16.82 -30.84 -9.55
CA TYR A 70 -16.25 -31.85 -8.66
C TYR A 70 -14.72 -32.00 -8.81
N SER A 71 -14.15 -31.61 -9.97
CA SER A 71 -12.73 -31.78 -10.29
C SER A 71 -11.98 -30.46 -10.47
N SER A 72 -12.63 -29.31 -10.26
CA SER A 72 -12.00 -28.01 -10.50
C SER A 72 -12.46 -26.95 -9.50
N ALA A 73 -11.51 -26.13 -9.08
CA ALA A 73 -11.71 -24.97 -8.23
C ALA A 73 -10.91 -23.80 -8.76
N GLU A 74 -11.41 -22.60 -8.51
CA GLU A 74 -10.75 -21.36 -8.83
C GLU A 74 -10.44 -20.60 -7.53
N VAL A 75 -9.24 -20.06 -7.42
CA VAL A 75 -8.84 -19.16 -6.32
C VAL A 75 -8.53 -17.80 -6.92
N PHE A 76 -9.26 -16.78 -6.51
CA PHE A 76 -9.25 -15.48 -7.19
C PHE A 76 -9.42 -14.30 -6.23
N SER A 77 -9.08 -13.12 -6.74
CA SER A 77 -9.43 -11.83 -6.16
C SER A 77 -9.51 -10.79 -7.27
N GLU A 78 -10.58 -10.01 -7.27
CA GLU A 78 -10.78 -8.87 -8.17
C GLU A 78 -10.42 -7.54 -7.49
N ALA A 79 -9.98 -7.57 -6.23
CA ALA A 79 -9.67 -6.35 -5.52
C ALA A 79 -8.46 -5.66 -6.14
N GLU A 80 -8.56 -4.34 -6.32
CA GLU A 80 -7.44 -3.51 -6.81
C GLU A 80 -6.17 -3.73 -5.97
N SER A 81 -6.32 -4.04 -4.68
CA SER A 81 -5.19 -4.33 -3.79
C SER A 81 -4.45 -5.62 -4.13
N ALA A 82 -5.14 -6.68 -4.52
CA ALA A 82 -4.51 -7.92 -4.97
C ALA A 82 -3.85 -7.72 -6.36
N ILE A 83 -4.57 -7.10 -7.29
CA ILE A 83 -4.09 -6.82 -8.65
C ILE A 83 -2.81 -5.99 -8.62
N ARG A 84 -2.77 -4.90 -7.83
CA ARG A 84 -1.57 -4.05 -7.74
C ARG A 84 -0.38 -4.72 -7.06
N ILE A 85 -0.61 -5.67 -6.16
CA ILE A 85 0.49 -6.44 -5.57
C ILE A 85 1.06 -7.42 -6.61
N GLU A 86 0.20 -8.03 -7.42
CA GLU A 86 0.60 -8.98 -8.46
C GLU A 86 1.33 -8.28 -9.62
N GLU A 87 0.73 -7.24 -10.19
CA GLU A 87 1.16 -6.61 -11.44
C GLU A 87 2.01 -5.34 -11.23
N GLY A 88 1.85 -4.69 -10.08
CA GLY A 88 2.62 -3.51 -9.69
C GLY A 88 1.77 -2.27 -9.43
N PHE A 89 2.47 -1.21 -9.04
CA PHE A 89 1.87 0.08 -8.76
C PHE A 89 2.26 1.06 -9.87
N PRO A 90 1.29 1.76 -10.49
CA PRO A 90 1.61 2.79 -11.47
C PRO A 90 2.32 3.97 -10.80
N GLU A 91 2.98 4.77 -11.62
CA GLU A 91 3.48 6.07 -11.16
C GLU A 91 2.29 6.90 -10.65
N ARG A 92 2.48 7.59 -9.52
CA ARG A 92 1.48 8.50 -8.97
C ARG A 92 1.98 9.92 -8.96
N ASP A 93 1.24 10.78 -9.64
CA ASP A 93 1.43 12.22 -9.52
C ASP A 93 0.67 12.78 -8.32
N LEU A 94 1.40 13.07 -7.23
CA LEU A 94 0.80 13.66 -6.04
C LEU A 94 0.31 15.09 -6.27
N LYS A 95 0.75 15.75 -7.35
CA LYS A 95 0.33 17.10 -7.71
C LYS A 95 -1.14 17.16 -8.13
N LEU A 96 -1.77 16.04 -8.50
CA LEU A 96 -3.21 16.00 -8.79
C LEU A 96 -4.06 16.46 -7.60
N MET A 97 -3.56 16.28 -6.37
CA MET A 97 -4.19 16.79 -5.14
C MET A 97 -4.31 18.32 -5.09
N LEU A 98 -3.53 19.05 -5.90
CA LEU A 98 -3.65 20.51 -5.99
C LEU A 98 -5.00 20.95 -6.53
N GLN A 99 -5.68 20.09 -7.31
CA GLN A 99 -7.00 20.37 -7.87
C GLN A 99 -8.11 20.32 -6.82
N THR A 100 -7.94 19.52 -5.76
CA THR A 100 -8.98 19.27 -4.75
C THR A 100 -8.66 19.85 -3.38
N SER A 101 -7.40 20.15 -3.07
CA SER A 101 -7.01 20.67 -1.76
C SER A 101 -7.58 22.07 -1.49
N LYS A 102 -8.23 22.22 -0.34
CA LYS A 102 -8.75 23.51 0.14
C LYS A 102 -7.66 24.55 0.37
N LYS A 103 -6.42 24.13 0.61
CA LYS A 103 -5.30 25.02 0.95
C LYS A 103 -4.42 25.40 -0.25
N THR A 104 -4.75 24.95 -1.46
CA THR A 104 -4.00 25.29 -2.68
C THR A 104 -3.92 26.82 -2.89
N ARG A 105 -2.80 27.28 -3.41
CA ARG A 105 -2.50 28.66 -3.79
C ARG A 105 -2.25 28.72 -5.29
N ALA A 106 -2.45 29.89 -5.88
CA ALA A 106 -2.11 30.16 -7.27
C ALA A 106 -0.94 31.14 -7.33
N THR A 107 -0.03 30.91 -8.27
CA THR A 107 0.99 31.90 -8.65
C THR A 107 0.37 33.03 -9.47
N LYS A 108 1.13 34.09 -9.75
CA LYS A 108 0.69 35.17 -10.64
C LYS A 108 0.31 34.67 -12.05
N THR A 109 0.94 33.59 -12.50
CA THR A 109 0.68 32.95 -13.80
C THR A 109 -0.38 31.84 -13.72
N GLY A 110 -1.16 31.77 -12.63
CA GLY A 110 -2.24 30.80 -12.45
C GLY A 110 -1.84 29.39 -12.00
N LYS A 111 -0.54 29.04 -12.03
CA LYS A 111 -0.08 27.69 -11.62
C LYS A 111 -0.39 27.40 -10.17
N LYS A 112 -0.93 26.20 -9.90
CA LYS A 112 -1.33 25.77 -8.55
C LYS A 112 -0.14 25.25 -7.75
N TYR A 113 -0.13 25.54 -6.44
CA TYR A 113 0.87 25.02 -5.52
C TYR A 113 0.39 24.91 -4.08
N LEU A 114 1.06 24.07 -3.29
CA LEU A 114 0.83 23.87 -1.86
C LEU A 114 2.16 23.97 -1.11
N VAL A 115 2.15 24.69 0.01
CA VAL A 115 3.27 24.73 0.96
C VAL A 115 2.97 23.74 2.07
N ILE A 116 3.78 22.69 2.15
CA ILE A 116 3.57 21.57 3.08
C ILE A 116 4.59 21.66 4.22
N PRO A 117 4.14 21.89 5.47
CA PRO A 117 5.01 21.83 6.63
C PRO A 117 5.28 20.37 7.01
N PHE A 118 6.56 20.04 7.18
CA PHE A 118 7.01 18.77 7.76
C PHE A 118 7.57 19.04 9.15
N ARG A 119 6.91 18.48 10.16
CA ARG A 119 7.38 18.55 11.55
C ARG A 119 8.47 17.50 11.78
N HIS A 120 9.55 17.91 12.43
CA HIS A 120 10.63 17.03 12.84
C HIS A 120 10.53 16.73 14.33
N ASN A 121 10.74 15.46 14.68
CA ASN A 121 10.80 15.01 16.06
C ASN A 121 12.10 15.47 16.72
N VAL A 122 12.07 15.71 18.03
CA VAL A 122 13.24 16.11 18.83
C VAL A 122 13.86 14.90 19.52
N PRO A 123 15.14 14.94 19.91
CA PRO A 123 15.74 13.88 20.72
C PRO A 123 14.89 13.54 21.95
N GLY A 124 14.67 12.24 22.19
CA GLY A 124 13.75 11.75 23.22
C GLY A 124 12.28 11.61 22.78
N SER A 125 11.96 11.97 21.53
CA SER A 125 10.64 11.76 20.92
C SER A 125 10.81 11.08 19.56
N ALA A 126 10.18 9.92 19.35
CA ALA A 126 10.29 9.15 18.12
C ALA A 126 8.92 8.72 17.55
N ALA A 127 7.85 9.44 17.89
CA ALA A 127 6.51 9.12 17.42
C ALA A 127 6.42 9.23 15.89
N LEU A 128 6.09 8.14 15.21
CA LEU A 128 5.81 8.04 13.76
C LEU A 128 6.96 8.39 12.79
N ALA A 129 8.09 8.92 13.28
CA ALA A 129 9.28 9.23 12.51
C ALA A 129 10.53 9.26 13.41
N PRO A 130 11.73 8.98 12.87
CA PRO A 130 12.97 9.09 13.62
C PRO A 130 13.17 10.49 14.22
N ALA A 131 13.71 10.54 15.43
CA ALA A 131 14.13 11.79 16.07
C ALA A 131 15.23 12.47 15.26
N MET A 132 15.22 13.81 15.26
CA MET A 132 16.32 14.60 14.71
C MET A 132 17.63 14.28 15.47
N PRO A 133 18.77 14.14 14.76
CA PRO A 133 20.06 13.94 15.38
C PRO A 133 20.40 15.04 16.39
N LYS A 134 21.07 14.67 17.50
CA LYS A 134 21.38 15.58 18.61
C LYS A 134 22.16 16.82 18.17
N ASN A 135 23.12 16.67 17.26
CA ASN A 135 23.93 17.76 16.70
C ASN A 135 23.09 18.75 15.88
N ILE A 136 22.15 18.26 15.07
CA ILE A 136 21.24 19.12 14.30
C ILE A 136 20.27 19.83 15.24
N TYR A 137 19.74 19.11 16.23
CA TYR A 137 18.84 19.67 17.22
C TYR A 137 19.49 20.79 18.04
N ALA A 138 20.75 20.60 18.46
CA ALA A 138 21.51 21.63 19.16
C ALA A 138 21.61 22.93 18.35
N LYS A 139 21.91 22.82 17.04
CA LYS A 139 21.93 23.98 16.13
C LYS A 139 20.54 24.59 15.95
N ALA A 140 19.51 23.75 15.77
CA ALA A 140 18.14 24.22 15.59
C ALA A 140 17.61 24.98 16.81
N LYS A 141 18.00 24.58 18.02
CA LYS A 141 17.63 25.24 19.28
C LYS A 141 18.20 26.65 19.40
N LEU A 142 19.30 26.95 18.73
CA LEU A 142 19.92 28.28 18.73
C LEU A 142 19.26 29.25 17.76
N LEU A 143 18.37 28.78 16.88
CA LEU A 143 17.67 29.66 15.94
C LEU A 143 16.74 30.63 16.68
N SER A 144 16.72 31.88 16.23
CA SER A 144 15.69 32.84 16.59
C SER A 144 14.32 32.23 16.25
N PRO A 145 13.37 32.20 17.20
CA PRO A 145 12.10 31.54 16.99
C PRO A 145 11.24 32.30 15.98
N SER A 146 10.47 31.54 15.20
CA SER A 146 9.38 32.04 14.38
C SER A 146 8.08 32.02 15.20
N SER A 147 7.19 32.97 14.94
CA SER A 147 5.90 33.07 15.63
C SER A 147 4.78 33.42 14.66
N VAL A 148 3.55 33.08 15.05
CA VAL A 148 2.34 33.53 14.37
C VAL A 148 1.94 34.85 15.01
N VAL A 149 2.07 35.95 14.26
CA VAL A 149 1.75 37.32 14.74
C VAL A 149 0.33 37.75 14.42
N GLY A 150 -0.39 36.94 13.63
CA GLY A 150 -1.79 37.22 13.33
C GLY A 150 -2.43 36.13 12.50
N LYS A 151 -3.76 36.21 12.35
CA LYS A 151 -4.56 35.35 11.48
C LYS A 151 -5.44 36.22 10.59
N ALA A 152 -5.60 35.79 9.35
CA ALA A 152 -6.48 36.36 8.35
C ALA A 152 -7.19 35.23 7.61
N THR A 153 -8.01 35.56 6.62
CA THR A 153 -8.59 34.60 5.67
C THR A 153 -8.08 34.92 4.26
N ARG A 154 -8.15 33.92 3.38
CA ARG A 154 -7.94 34.10 1.95
C ARG A 154 -8.81 33.13 1.15
N VAL A 155 -9.07 33.46 -0.10
CA VAL A 155 -9.62 32.51 -1.08
C VAL A 155 -8.49 31.62 -1.61
N SER A 156 -8.72 30.31 -1.69
CA SER A 156 -7.80 29.35 -2.28
C SER A 156 -7.90 29.32 -3.80
N ALA A 157 -6.93 28.71 -4.47
CA ALA A 157 -6.99 28.47 -5.91
C ALA A 157 -8.13 27.49 -6.33
N THR A 158 -8.80 26.91 -5.34
CA THR A 158 -9.94 25.99 -5.48
C THR A 158 -11.25 26.64 -5.02
N GLY A 159 -11.26 27.96 -4.78
CA GLY A 159 -12.46 28.73 -4.45
C GLY A 159 -12.88 28.69 -2.97
N HIS A 160 -12.14 28.01 -2.10
CA HIS A 160 -12.48 27.90 -0.69
C HIS A 160 -11.89 29.05 0.13
N VAL A 161 -12.66 29.58 1.09
CA VAL A 161 -12.14 30.51 2.09
C VAL A 161 -11.42 29.73 3.18
N VAL A 162 -10.13 30.02 3.40
CA VAL A 162 -9.28 29.32 4.37
C VAL A 162 -8.53 30.29 5.29
N PRO A 163 -8.26 29.89 6.55
CA PRO A 163 -7.44 30.70 7.44
C PRO A 163 -5.99 30.77 6.93
N GLN A 164 -5.40 31.94 7.11
CA GLN A 164 -4.01 32.26 6.78
C GLN A 164 -3.34 32.93 7.98
N SER A 165 -2.32 32.25 8.50
CA SER A 165 -1.45 32.85 9.50
C SER A 165 -0.52 33.90 8.87
N LYS A 166 -0.32 35.01 9.57
CA LYS A 166 0.77 35.95 9.36
C LYS A 166 1.91 35.54 10.28
N TYR A 167 3.12 35.49 9.73
CA TYR A 167 4.28 34.96 10.43
C TYR A 167 5.34 36.04 10.59
N GLN A 168 5.95 36.09 11.77
CA GLN A 168 7.28 36.66 11.96
C GLN A 168 8.27 35.51 11.87
N TRP A 169 9.03 35.48 10.79
CA TRP A 169 9.99 34.41 10.54
C TRP A 169 11.28 34.66 11.29
N GLY A 170 11.74 33.64 12.02
CA GLY A 170 13.05 33.63 12.65
C GLY A 170 14.13 33.02 11.76
N GLY A 171 15.21 32.57 12.41
CA GLY A 171 16.36 31.96 11.74
C GLY A 171 16.02 30.64 11.04
N SER A 172 16.88 30.21 10.12
CA SER A 172 16.79 28.89 9.48
C SER A 172 18.13 28.17 9.46
N LEU A 173 18.09 26.83 9.49
CA LEU A 173 19.28 26.03 9.23
C LEU A 173 19.71 26.14 7.76
N PRO A 174 21.03 26.24 7.48
CA PRO A 174 21.55 26.16 6.12
C PRO A 174 21.48 24.74 5.58
N THR A 175 21.74 24.58 4.29
CA THR A 175 21.87 23.29 3.61
C THR A 175 23.17 22.56 4.00
N GLY A 176 23.18 21.23 3.88
CA GLY A 176 24.41 20.42 4.01
C GLY A 176 24.76 20.05 5.45
N MET A 177 23.85 20.31 6.40
CA MET A 177 24.09 19.99 7.82
C MET A 177 23.95 18.49 8.12
N ALA A 178 23.30 17.73 7.25
CA ALA A 178 23.15 16.27 7.36
C ALA A 178 23.30 15.61 5.98
N PRO A 179 23.54 14.30 5.91
CA PRO A 179 23.52 13.58 4.65
C PRO A 179 22.15 13.67 3.96
N LYS A 180 22.18 13.69 2.62
CA LYS A 180 20.98 13.56 1.81
C LYS A 180 20.37 12.17 2.05
N LYS A 181 19.04 12.09 2.18
CA LYS A 181 18.34 10.81 2.29
C LYS A 181 18.55 9.88 1.07
N LYS A 182 18.73 10.47 -0.11
CA LYS A 182 19.03 9.78 -1.36
C LYS A 182 19.93 10.66 -2.23
N PRO A 183 20.81 10.10 -3.07
CA PRO A 183 21.74 10.89 -3.91
C PRO A 183 21.04 11.95 -4.77
N GLN A 184 19.88 11.62 -5.33
CA GLN A 184 19.09 12.50 -6.19
C GLN A 184 18.40 13.66 -5.46
N HIS A 185 18.42 13.71 -4.11
CA HIS A 185 17.87 14.85 -3.40
C HIS A 185 18.77 16.08 -3.57
N ALA A 186 18.19 17.25 -3.81
CA ALA A 186 18.95 18.50 -3.94
C ALA A 186 19.65 18.87 -2.62
N THR A 187 18.94 18.74 -1.50
CA THR A 187 19.41 19.11 -0.15
C THR A 187 19.13 18.00 0.86
N ASP A 188 19.71 18.14 2.06
CA ASP A 188 19.33 17.34 3.21
C ASP A 188 17.91 17.66 3.70
N ILE A 189 17.39 16.83 4.61
CA ILE A 189 16.01 16.93 5.08
C ILE A 189 15.77 18.06 6.10
N TYR A 190 16.83 18.68 6.62
CA TYR A 190 16.78 19.74 7.63
C TYR A 190 17.10 21.12 7.04
N ALA A 191 17.53 21.18 5.77
CA ALA A 191 17.71 22.42 5.04
C ALA A 191 16.49 23.35 5.14
N GLY A 192 16.73 24.60 5.51
CA GLY A 192 15.68 25.62 5.66
C GLY A 192 14.77 25.42 6.87
N MET A 193 15.11 24.53 7.80
CA MET A 193 14.33 24.30 9.01
C MET A 193 14.16 25.58 9.81
N LYS A 194 12.92 25.85 10.22
CA LYS A 194 12.54 26.92 11.12
C LYS A 194 12.22 26.35 12.50
N ARG A 195 12.64 27.06 13.54
CA ARG A 195 12.16 26.86 14.91
C ARG A 195 10.91 27.71 15.12
N PHE A 196 9.84 27.13 15.62
CA PHE A 196 8.60 27.82 15.99
C PHE A 196 8.43 27.80 17.49
N ASP A 197 8.08 28.95 18.06
CA ASP A 197 7.63 29.00 19.44
C ASP A 197 6.23 28.37 19.55
N THR A 198 6.10 27.38 20.43
CA THR A 198 4.84 26.71 20.75
C THR A 198 4.54 26.76 22.24
N SER A 199 5.16 27.71 22.94
CA SER A 199 4.97 27.91 24.37
C SER A 199 3.51 28.25 24.69
N SER A 200 3.02 27.73 25.82
CA SER A 200 1.68 27.99 26.33
C SER A 200 1.76 28.25 27.83
N GLY A 201 1.29 29.42 28.26
CA GLY A 201 1.44 29.87 29.65
C GLY A 201 2.92 29.84 30.09
N LYS A 202 3.19 29.12 31.19
CA LYS A 202 4.56 28.95 31.74
C LYS A 202 5.37 27.87 31.02
N ALA A 203 4.73 27.00 30.23
CA ALA A 203 5.41 25.90 29.56
C ALA A 203 6.10 26.39 28.28
N LYS A 204 7.44 26.45 28.30
CA LYS A 204 8.24 26.80 27.13
C LYS A 204 8.42 25.59 26.23
N SER A 205 8.02 25.70 24.97
CA SER A 205 8.23 24.62 24.01
C SER A 205 8.51 25.16 22.60
N SER A 206 9.09 24.32 21.74
CA SER A 206 9.31 24.68 20.35
C SER A 206 9.01 23.51 19.43
N SER A 207 8.55 23.83 18.22
CA SER A 207 8.43 22.88 17.13
C SER A 207 9.40 23.23 16.01
N TYR A 208 9.86 22.20 15.28
CA TYR A 208 10.85 22.37 14.23
C TYR A 208 10.25 21.90 12.92
N LEU A 209 10.17 22.81 11.96
CA LEU A 209 9.48 22.55 10.70
C LEU A 209 10.37 22.88 9.52
N THR A 210 10.32 22.03 8.50
CA THR A 210 10.78 22.35 7.15
C THR A 210 9.59 22.50 6.24
N TYR A 211 9.71 23.30 5.19
CA TYR A 211 8.64 23.53 4.23
C TYR A 211 9.03 22.98 2.88
N ARG A 212 8.15 22.21 2.26
CA ARG A 212 8.32 21.77 0.88
C ARG A 212 7.18 22.31 0.04
N VAL A 213 7.50 22.70 -1.19
CA VAL A 213 6.52 23.22 -2.14
C VAL A 213 6.18 22.13 -3.15
N MET A 214 4.91 21.77 -3.21
CA MET A 214 4.34 20.98 -4.30
C MET A 214 3.74 21.95 -5.31
N MET A 215 4.22 21.93 -6.55
CA MET A 215 3.85 22.90 -7.57
C MET A 215 3.55 22.18 -8.89
N GLU A 216 2.49 22.61 -9.55
CA GLU A 216 2.11 22.19 -10.89
C GLU A 216 3.24 22.35 -11.91
N GLY A 217 3.43 21.36 -12.78
CA GLY A 217 4.53 21.32 -13.74
C GLY A 217 5.91 21.03 -13.14
N SER A 218 6.02 20.79 -11.83
CA SER A 218 7.28 20.32 -11.23
C SER A 218 7.50 18.83 -11.52
N SER A 219 8.73 18.45 -11.86
CA SER A 219 9.19 17.06 -11.91
C SER A 219 9.33 16.41 -10.52
N LYS A 220 9.12 17.16 -9.44
CA LYS A 220 9.08 16.67 -8.06
C LYS A 220 7.67 16.14 -7.74
N TRP A 221 7.57 15.42 -6.61
CA TRP A 221 6.30 14.88 -6.09
C TRP A 221 5.65 13.80 -6.96
N LEU A 222 6.48 13.09 -7.74
CA LEU A 222 6.12 11.84 -8.40
C LEU A 222 6.54 10.67 -7.50
N VAL A 223 5.63 9.74 -7.28
CA VAL A 223 5.96 8.43 -6.70
C VAL A 223 6.18 7.49 -7.88
N PRO A 224 7.41 6.98 -8.10
CA PRO A 224 7.71 6.15 -9.26
C PRO A 224 6.88 4.87 -9.26
N ALA A 225 6.66 4.32 -10.45
CA ALA A 225 6.06 3.01 -10.59
C ALA A 225 6.87 1.95 -9.83
N LYS A 226 6.18 0.96 -9.27
CA LYS A 226 6.80 -0.21 -8.64
C LYS A 226 6.40 -1.45 -9.42
N PRO A 227 7.35 -2.36 -9.71
CA PRO A 227 7.02 -3.61 -10.37
C PRO A 227 6.15 -4.49 -9.47
N GLY A 228 5.39 -5.39 -10.10
CA GLY A 228 4.60 -6.41 -9.44
C GLY A 228 5.47 -7.45 -8.71
N HIS A 229 4.90 -8.07 -7.69
CA HIS A 229 5.54 -9.15 -6.95
C HIS A 229 5.30 -10.54 -7.56
N TYR A 230 4.34 -10.65 -8.50
CA TYR A 230 4.03 -11.89 -9.21
C TYR A 230 3.88 -13.14 -8.29
N VAL A 231 3.16 -12.97 -7.19
CA VAL A 231 2.97 -13.99 -6.15
C VAL A 231 2.21 -15.17 -6.72
N VAL A 232 1.13 -14.92 -7.46
CA VAL A 232 0.30 -15.98 -8.08
C VAL A 232 1.09 -16.71 -9.14
N LYS A 233 1.81 -15.98 -10.01
CA LYS A 233 2.65 -16.60 -11.04
C LYS A 233 3.67 -17.56 -10.42
N THR A 234 4.29 -17.18 -9.31
CA THR A 234 5.25 -18.03 -8.59
C THR A 234 4.59 -19.24 -7.94
N LEU A 235 3.39 -19.05 -7.35
CA LEU A 235 2.65 -20.13 -6.69
C LEU A 235 2.10 -21.17 -7.67
N SER A 236 1.64 -20.75 -8.84
CA SER A 236 1.05 -21.65 -9.84
C SER A 236 2.00 -22.79 -10.22
N GLY A 237 3.28 -22.49 -10.45
CA GLY A 237 4.30 -23.50 -10.75
C GLY A 237 4.62 -24.43 -9.57
N ALA A 238 4.47 -23.95 -8.33
CA ALA A 238 4.79 -24.72 -7.13
C ALA A 238 3.64 -25.65 -6.67
N MET A 239 2.39 -25.32 -7.00
CA MET A 239 1.21 -26.03 -6.51
C MET A 239 0.74 -27.17 -7.43
N GLN A 240 1.11 -27.14 -8.71
CA GLN A 240 0.73 -28.19 -9.68
C GLN A 240 1.10 -29.61 -9.21
N PRO A 241 2.34 -29.90 -8.74
CA PRO A 241 2.68 -31.26 -8.29
C PRO A 241 1.91 -31.70 -7.04
N ARG A 242 1.49 -30.76 -6.19
CA ARG A 242 0.71 -31.06 -4.99
C ARG A 242 -0.72 -31.45 -5.33
N LEU A 243 -1.34 -30.75 -6.29
CA LEU A 243 -2.67 -31.10 -6.79
C LEU A 243 -2.66 -32.52 -7.38
N GLU A 244 -1.67 -32.84 -8.22
CA GLU A 244 -1.54 -34.17 -8.82
C GLU A 244 -1.36 -35.27 -7.77
N LYS A 245 -0.59 -34.99 -6.71
CA LYS A 245 -0.44 -35.92 -5.59
C LYS A 245 -1.76 -36.12 -4.84
N ASN A 246 -2.41 -35.03 -4.42
CA ASN A 246 -3.67 -35.10 -3.67
C ASN A 246 -4.78 -35.82 -4.45
N LEU A 247 -4.85 -35.63 -5.77
CA LEU A 247 -5.78 -36.33 -6.64
C LEU A 247 -5.48 -37.84 -6.73
N LYS A 248 -4.21 -38.22 -6.86
CA LYS A 248 -3.80 -39.64 -6.89
C LYS A 248 -4.15 -40.34 -5.58
N ASP A 249 -3.84 -39.70 -4.45
CA ASP A 249 -4.13 -40.24 -3.12
C ASP A 249 -5.66 -40.42 -2.93
N ALA A 250 -6.46 -39.43 -3.33
CA ALA A 250 -7.92 -39.48 -3.21
C ALA A 250 -8.59 -40.55 -4.08
N ILE A 251 -8.06 -40.81 -5.28
CA ILE A 251 -8.54 -41.89 -6.16
C ILE A 251 -8.15 -43.25 -5.59
N ALA A 252 -6.93 -43.40 -5.05
CA ALA A 252 -6.48 -44.64 -4.45
C ALA A 252 -7.34 -45.03 -3.24
N ASP A 253 -7.64 -44.09 -2.36
CA ASP A 253 -8.48 -44.30 -1.17
C ASP A 253 -9.93 -44.71 -1.52
N ALA A 254 -10.43 -44.32 -2.69
CA ALA A 254 -11.78 -44.68 -3.14
C ALA A 254 -11.87 -46.08 -3.75
N LEU A 255 -10.73 -46.67 -4.15
CA LEU A 255 -10.64 -47.96 -4.84
C LEU A 255 -10.12 -49.09 -3.94
N SER A 256 -9.66 -48.77 -2.73
CA SER A 256 -9.23 -49.71 -1.69
C SER A 256 -10.38 -50.19 -0.82
#